data_AF-A0A5C1M7E4-F1
#
_entry.id   AF-A0A5C1M7E4-F1
#
_cell.length_a   1.000
_cell.length_b   1.000
_cell.length_c   1.000
_cell.angle_alpha   90.00
_cell.angle_beta   90.00
_cell.angle_gamma   90.00
#
_symmetry.space_group_name_H-M   'P 1'
#
loop_
_entity.id
_entity.type
_entity.pdbx_description
1 polymer ?
#
loop_
_entity_poly.entity_id
_entity_poly.type
_entity_poly.pdbx_seq_one_letter_code
_entity_poly.pdbx_strand_id
1 'polypeptide(L)'
;MEACIIVTYRCNAKCHMCNTWQYPTKPAMEIGPDIIKKLPNTLDFINITGGEPFLRQDLAEIVAIALTKTKRLVISSNGYFTDRMVALAKQFPNIGIRISIEGLPATNDKLRGISEGFDRGLRSLLELKALGLKDIGFGITVSDINARDMIELYRLADAMDLEFATASTHNSYYFHKADNVFSDPEMVAQEFERLSRELLKTKRIKNWFRAYFNYGMANYVRGGKRLLPCEVGTDMFFVDPCGKVMPCNGTDTEMPMGDLTTQTFEEIWQSEQARKVRESVKACKKNCWMIGSVAPAMRKDKLTPLKWIIKQKLCRGRNDASK
;
A
#
# COMPACT_ATOMS: atom_id res chain seq x y z
N MET A 1 -0.09 -10.17 13.08
CA MET A 1 0.45 -10.42 11.72
C MET A 1 -0.47 -9.78 10.70
N GLU A 2 0.06 -9.32 9.56
CA GLU A 2 -0.70 -8.68 8.48
C GLU A 2 -0.66 -9.52 7.20
N ALA A 3 -1.64 -9.36 6.32
CA ALA A 3 -1.66 -10.04 5.03
C ALA A 3 -2.00 -9.06 3.90
N CYS A 4 -1.39 -9.27 2.74
CA CYS A 4 -1.78 -8.64 1.50
C CYS A 4 -2.23 -9.73 0.52
N ILE A 5 -3.49 -9.67 0.08
CA ILE A 5 -4.12 -10.67 -0.77
C ILE A 5 -4.29 -10.06 -2.15
N ILE A 6 -3.54 -10.57 -3.11
CA ILE A 6 -3.60 -10.19 -4.51
C ILE A 6 -4.62 -11.10 -5.17
N VAL A 7 -5.82 -10.61 -5.41
CA VAL A 7 -6.93 -11.47 -5.86
C VAL A 7 -6.91 -11.74 -7.37
N THR A 8 -6.20 -10.93 -8.15
CA THR A 8 -6.06 -11.06 -9.61
C THR A 8 -4.84 -10.29 -10.10
N TYR A 9 -4.28 -10.65 -11.27
CA TYR A 9 -3.35 -9.81 -12.03
C TYR A 9 -4.01 -9.09 -13.21
N ARG A 10 -5.32 -9.31 -13.45
CA ARG A 10 -6.08 -8.58 -14.47
C ARG A 10 -6.29 -7.14 -14.03
N CYS A 11 -6.04 -6.18 -14.91
CA CYS A 11 -6.27 -4.76 -14.64
C CYS A 11 -6.76 -4.04 -15.90
N ASN A 12 -7.67 -3.08 -15.72
CA ASN A 12 -8.12 -2.19 -16.79
C ASN A 12 -7.20 -0.97 -16.97
N ALA A 13 -6.35 -0.66 -15.99
CA ALA A 13 -5.37 0.42 -16.06
C ALA A 13 -4.11 -0.03 -16.83
N LYS A 14 -3.46 0.92 -17.52
CA LYS A 14 -2.18 0.70 -18.22
C LYS A 14 -1.11 1.62 -17.63
N CYS A 15 -0.82 1.39 -16.35
CA CYS A 15 -0.02 2.28 -15.54
C CYS A 15 1.43 2.38 -16.04
N HIS A 16 2.06 3.53 -15.85
CA HIS A 16 3.47 3.75 -16.17
C HIS A 16 4.41 2.99 -15.23
N MET A 17 4.09 2.96 -13.92
CA MET A 17 4.93 2.35 -12.88
C MET A 17 4.74 0.84 -12.72
N CYS A 18 3.84 0.21 -13.49
CA CYS A 18 3.43 -1.18 -13.30
C CYS A 18 3.02 -1.83 -14.63
N ASN A 19 3.59 -3.00 -14.94
CA ASN A 19 3.30 -3.79 -16.14
C ASN A 19 2.44 -5.03 -15.85
N THR A 20 1.93 -5.23 -14.64
CA THR A 20 1.11 -6.41 -14.29
C THR A 20 -0.08 -6.62 -15.25
N TRP A 21 -0.65 -5.55 -15.79
CA TRP A 21 -1.74 -5.60 -16.78
C TRP A 21 -1.37 -6.31 -18.10
N GLN A 22 -0.07 -6.41 -18.42
CA GLN A 22 0.45 -7.14 -19.57
C GLN A 22 0.55 -8.66 -19.33
N TYR A 23 0.47 -9.08 -18.06
CA TYR A 23 0.57 -10.47 -17.62
C TYR A 23 -0.68 -10.89 -16.82
N PRO A 24 -1.89 -10.77 -17.39
CA PRO A 24 -3.12 -11.07 -16.67
C PRO A 24 -3.21 -12.55 -16.33
N THR A 25 -3.68 -12.83 -15.11
CA THR A 25 -4.15 -14.18 -14.73
C THR A 25 -5.37 -14.56 -15.56
N LYS A 26 -5.55 -15.86 -15.80
CA LYS A 26 -6.82 -16.41 -16.28
C LYS A 26 -7.74 -16.60 -15.08
N PRO A 27 -9.04 -16.26 -15.16
CA PRO A 27 -9.97 -16.43 -14.05
C PRO A 27 -9.96 -17.84 -13.43
N ALA A 28 -9.80 -18.89 -14.25
CA ALA A 28 -9.75 -20.27 -13.78
C ALA A 28 -8.52 -20.61 -12.91
N MET A 29 -7.49 -19.76 -12.91
CA MET A 29 -6.29 -19.91 -12.06
C MET A 29 -6.37 -19.06 -10.79
N GLU A 30 -7.34 -18.14 -10.70
CA GLU A 30 -7.48 -17.24 -9.56
C GLU A 30 -8.09 -17.98 -8.37
N ILE A 31 -7.52 -17.81 -7.19
CA ILE A 31 -7.97 -18.42 -5.95
C ILE A 31 -9.41 -18.03 -5.67
N GLY A 32 -10.25 -19.02 -5.38
CA GLY A 32 -11.62 -18.79 -4.94
C GLY A 32 -11.70 -18.32 -3.48
N PRO A 33 -12.89 -17.91 -3.02
CA PRO A 33 -13.13 -17.50 -1.63
C PRO A 33 -12.71 -18.57 -0.60
N ASP A 34 -12.79 -19.86 -0.95
CA ASP A 34 -12.42 -20.97 -0.06
C ASP A 34 -10.95 -20.97 0.37
N ILE A 35 -10.04 -20.50 -0.48
CA ILE A 35 -8.61 -20.41 -0.13
C ILE A 35 -8.39 -19.40 1.02
N ILE A 36 -9.22 -18.36 1.09
CA ILE A 36 -9.15 -17.34 2.15
C ILE A 36 -9.52 -17.94 3.51
N LYS A 37 -10.35 -18.99 3.54
CA LYS A 37 -10.69 -19.71 4.78
C LYS A 37 -9.47 -20.36 5.43
N LYS A 38 -8.43 -20.68 4.65
CA LYS A 38 -7.16 -21.27 5.16
C LYS A 38 -6.27 -20.25 5.86
N LEU A 39 -6.53 -18.95 5.73
CA LEU A 39 -5.74 -17.91 6.39
C LEU A 39 -5.98 -17.89 7.91
N PRO A 40 -4.98 -17.44 8.70
CA PRO A 40 -5.11 -17.31 10.16
C PRO A 40 -6.28 -16.40 10.57
N ASN A 41 -6.95 -16.76 11.68
CA ASN A 41 -8.05 -15.96 12.24
C ASN A 41 -7.57 -14.76 13.09
N THR A 42 -6.26 -14.55 13.19
CA THR A 42 -5.63 -13.61 14.13
C THR A 42 -4.92 -12.44 13.43
N LEU A 43 -5.30 -12.14 12.18
CA LEU A 43 -4.63 -11.09 11.40
C LEU A 43 -5.05 -9.70 11.89
N ASP A 44 -4.07 -8.82 12.12
CA ASP A 44 -4.35 -7.45 12.55
C ASP A 44 -4.88 -6.59 11.42
N PHE A 45 -4.46 -6.90 10.18
CA PHE A 45 -4.82 -6.15 8.99
C PHE A 45 -4.75 -7.02 7.74
N ILE A 46 -5.74 -6.87 6.85
CA ILE A 46 -5.71 -7.40 5.49
C ILE A 46 -5.82 -6.24 4.50
N ASN A 47 -4.90 -6.20 3.53
CA ASN A 47 -5.11 -5.44 2.31
C ASN A 47 -5.53 -6.37 1.17
N ILE A 48 -6.68 -6.13 0.55
CA ILE A 48 -7.06 -6.76 -0.71
C ILE A 48 -6.60 -5.84 -1.85
N THR A 49 -5.89 -6.41 -2.81
CA THR A 49 -5.31 -5.71 -3.95
C THR A 49 -5.20 -6.66 -5.15
N GLY A 50 -4.37 -6.31 -6.11
CA GLY A 50 -4.04 -7.10 -7.29
C GLY A 50 -4.74 -6.53 -8.50
N GLY A 51 -4.02 -6.47 -9.62
CA GLY A 51 -4.47 -5.85 -10.86
C GLY A 51 -5.49 -4.73 -10.58
N GLU A 52 -6.77 -5.00 -10.87
CA GLU A 52 -7.90 -4.29 -10.26
C GLU A 52 -8.86 -5.27 -9.56
N PRO A 53 -9.04 -5.24 -8.22
CA PRO A 53 -9.89 -6.19 -7.51
C PRO A 53 -11.34 -6.16 -7.96
N PHE A 54 -11.87 -4.98 -8.31
CA PHE A 54 -13.27 -4.82 -8.70
C PHE A 54 -13.62 -5.41 -10.09
N LEU A 55 -12.66 -6.04 -10.79
CA LEU A 55 -12.90 -6.92 -11.94
C LEU A 55 -13.43 -8.31 -11.55
N ARG A 56 -13.25 -8.74 -10.29
CA ARG A 56 -13.75 -10.03 -9.80
C ARG A 56 -15.24 -9.97 -9.49
N GLN A 57 -15.96 -11.02 -9.88
CA GLN A 57 -17.41 -11.14 -9.61
C GLN A 57 -17.68 -11.66 -8.19
N ASP A 58 -16.75 -12.44 -7.63
CA ASP A 58 -16.81 -13.05 -6.31
C ASP A 58 -16.09 -12.23 -5.22
N LEU A 59 -15.74 -10.96 -5.50
CA LEU A 59 -15.02 -10.10 -4.56
C LEU A 59 -15.78 -9.93 -3.23
N ALA A 60 -17.12 -9.85 -3.28
CA ALA A 60 -17.95 -9.73 -2.08
C ALA A 60 -17.82 -10.95 -1.16
N GLU A 61 -17.75 -12.16 -1.71
CA GLU A 61 -17.56 -13.40 -0.95
C GLU A 61 -16.16 -13.46 -0.32
N ILE A 62 -15.13 -13.06 -1.08
CA ILE A 62 -13.76 -12.93 -0.57
C ILE A 62 -13.70 -11.96 0.61
N VAL A 63 -14.32 -10.79 0.47
CA VAL A 63 -14.37 -9.76 1.52
C VAL A 63 -15.10 -10.27 2.74
N ALA A 64 -16.24 -10.94 2.57
CA ALA A 64 -17.00 -11.53 3.66
C ALA A 64 -16.15 -12.50 4.50
N ILE A 65 -15.41 -13.41 3.84
CA ILE A 65 -14.54 -14.36 4.53
C ILE A 65 -13.33 -13.64 5.14
N ALA A 66 -12.68 -12.74 4.41
CA ALA A 66 -11.51 -12.02 4.90
C ALA A 66 -11.82 -11.19 6.15
N LEU A 67 -13.01 -10.61 6.25
CA LEU A 67 -13.46 -9.89 7.46
C LEU A 67 -13.54 -10.78 8.70
N THR A 68 -13.79 -12.09 8.57
CA THR A 68 -13.74 -13.00 9.72
C THR A 68 -12.33 -13.31 10.17
N LYS A 69 -11.31 -12.95 9.37
CA LYS A 69 -9.89 -13.25 9.62
C LYS A 69 -9.14 -12.06 10.21
N THR A 70 -9.70 -10.86 10.13
CA THR A 70 -8.98 -9.64 10.47
C THR A 70 -9.76 -8.59 11.24
N LYS A 71 -9.05 -7.78 12.01
CA LYS A 71 -9.60 -6.60 12.70
C LYS A 71 -9.88 -5.42 11.77
N ARG A 72 -9.16 -5.34 10.64
CA ARG A 72 -9.28 -4.24 9.68
C ARG A 72 -8.97 -4.71 8.27
N LEU A 73 -9.87 -4.40 7.35
CA LEU A 73 -9.72 -4.74 5.94
C LEU A 73 -9.73 -3.47 5.10
N VAL A 74 -8.77 -3.34 4.19
CA VAL A 74 -8.72 -2.23 3.22
C VAL A 74 -8.54 -2.78 1.82
N ILE A 75 -9.33 -2.28 0.87
CA ILE A 75 -9.23 -2.62 -0.55
C ILE A 75 -8.52 -1.49 -1.28
N SER A 76 -7.49 -1.83 -2.05
CA SER A 76 -6.80 -0.89 -2.95
C SER A 76 -7.41 -0.98 -4.35
N SER A 77 -7.82 0.13 -4.95
CA SER A 77 -8.44 0.18 -6.28
C SER A 77 -7.94 1.38 -7.09
N ASN A 78 -7.94 1.26 -8.41
CA ASN A 78 -7.70 2.36 -9.34
C ASN A 78 -8.88 3.34 -9.45
N GLY A 79 -10.00 3.05 -8.80
CA GLY A 79 -11.15 3.98 -8.73
C GLY A 79 -12.09 3.93 -9.93
N TYR A 80 -11.89 3.02 -10.88
CA TYR A 80 -12.67 2.98 -12.13
C TYR A 80 -14.12 2.50 -11.92
N PHE A 81 -14.35 1.55 -11.01
CA PHE A 81 -15.65 0.88 -10.83
C PHE A 81 -16.45 1.47 -9.65
N THR A 82 -16.87 2.73 -9.75
CA THR A 82 -17.61 3.46 -8.71
C THR A 82 -18.80 2.67 -8.16
N ASP A 83 -19.71 2.22 -9.03
CA ASP A 83 -20.93 1.52 -8.61
C ASP A 83 -20.64 0.23 -7.83
N ARG A 84 -19.58 -0.50 -8.24
CA ARG A 84 -19.17 -1.74 -7.56
C ARG A 84 -18.55 -1.45 -6.19
N MET A 85 -17.74 -0.39 -6.07
CA MET A 85 -17.20 0.06 -4.79
C MET A 85 -18.32 0.46 -3.83
N VAL A 86 -19.29 1.24 -4.29
CA VAL A 86 -20.45 1.67 -3.50
C VAL A 86 -21.32 0.49 -3.09
N ALA A 87 -21.62 -0.43 -4.02
CA ALA A 87 -22.40 -1.63 -3.71
C ALA A 87 -21.71 -2.51 -2.65
N LEU A 88 -20.40 -2.71 -2.76
CA LEU A 88 -19.62 -3.46 -1.78
C LEU A 88 -19.60 -2.76 -0.41
N ALA A 89 -19.40 -1.43 -0.39
CA ALA A 89 -19.40 -0.64 0.84
C ALA A 89 -20.76 -0.66 1.57
N LYS A 90 -21.88 -0.72 0.83
CA LYS A 90 -23.22 -0.92 1.41
C LYS A 90 -23.35 -2.26 2.13
N GLN A 91 -22.78 -3.33 1.55
CA GLN A 91 -22.79 -4.66 2.17
C GLN A 91 -21.85 -4.74 3.37
N PHE A 92 -20.69 -4.06 3.30
CA PHE A 92 -19.65 -4.13 4.31
C PHE A 92 -19.21 -2.72 4.77
N PRO A 93 -19.97 -2.05 5.63
CA PRO A 93 -19.72 -0.65 6.03
C PRO A 93 -18.45 -0.44 6.87
N ASN A 94 -17.78 -1.52 7.29
CA ASN A 94 -16.57 -1.49 8.12
C ASN A 94 -15.27 -1.69 7.32
N ILE A 95 -15.34 -1.83 5.99
CA ILE A 95 -14.14 -1.90 5.15
C ILE A 95 -13.55 -0.51 4.93
N GLY A 96 -12.28 -0.46 4.54
CA GLY A 96 -11.70 0.73 3.95
C GLY A 96 -11.43 0.59 2.46
N ILE A 97 -11.39 1.72 1.74
CA ILE A 97 -11.08 1.77 0.31
C ILE A 97 -10.02 2.84 0.06
N ARG A 98 -8.90 2.46 -0.58
CA ARG A 98 -7.84 3.38 -1.03
C ARG A 98 -7.92 3.50 -2.53
N ILE A 99 -8.24 4.69 -2.99
CA ILE A 99 -8.30 5.00 -4.42
C ILE A 99 -6.98 5.58 -4.85
N SER A 100 -6.38 4.91 -5.80
CA SER A 100 -5.10 5.28 -6.39
C SER A 100 -5.23 6.52 -7.29
N ILE A 101 -4.63 7.63 -6.87
CA ILE A 101 -4.59 8.89 -7.59
C ILE A 101 -3.15 9.41 -7.57
N GLU A 102 -2.56 9.54 -8.75
CA GLU A 102 -1.12 9.73 -8.91
C GLU A 102 -0.68 11.19 -9.02
N GLY A 103 -1.59 12.15 -8.95
CA GLY A 103 -1.27 13.56 -9.10
C GLY A 103 -2.51 14.37 -9.44
N LEU A 104 -2.30 15.58 -9.96
CA LEU A 104 -3.36 16.40 -10.52
C LEU A 104 -3.92 15.76 -11.81
N PRO A 105 -5.09 16.17 -12.32
CA PRO A 105 -5.84 15.42 -13.33
C PRO A 105 -5.02 14.93 -14.53
N ALA A 106 -4.27 15.82 -15.18
CA ALA A 106 -3.46 15.47 -16.35
C ALA A 106 -2.33 14.47 -16.01
N THR A 107 -1.64 14.68 -14.89
CA THR A 107 -0.55 13.80 -14.43
C THR A 107 -1.10 12.42 -14.08
N ASN A 108 -2.22 12.37 -13.35
CA ASN A 108 -2.86 11.13 -12.94
C ASN A 108 -3.24 10.28 -14.15
N ASP A 109 -3.97 10.86 -15.10
CA ASP A 109 -4.51 10.13 -16.25
C ASP A 109 -3.40 9.60 -17.14
N LYS A 110 -2.34 10.40 -17.33
CA LYS A 110 -1.11 9.99 -18.02
C LYS A 110 -0.43 8.82 -17.31
N LEU A 111 -0.23 8.90 -16.00
CA LEU A 111 0.49 7.87 -15.24
C LEU A 111 -0.32 6.57 -15.06
N ARG A 112 -1.64 6.66 -14.94
CA ARG A 112 -2.52 5.50 -14.78
C ARG A 112 -2.93 4.87 -16.11
N GLY A 113 -2.83 5.61 -17.21
CA GLY A 113 -3.31 5.16 -18.52
C GLY A 113 -4.83 4.98 -18.56
N ILE A 114 -5.55 5.83 -17.82
CA ILE A 114 -7.01 5.86 -17.74
C ILE A 114 -7.46 7.30 -18.03
N SER A 115 -8.26 7.48 -19.09
CA SER A 115 -8.89 8.76 -19.39
C SER A 115 -9.93 9.12 -18.33
N GLU A 116 -9.89 10.37 -17.87
CA GLU A 116 -10.72 10.88 -16.76
C GLU A 116 -10.52 10.08 -15.47
N GLY A 117 -9.35 9.46 -15.30
CA GLY A 117 -9.04 8.60 -14.16
C GLY A 117 -9.11 9.36 -12.84
N PHE A 118 -8.65 10.62 -12.84
CA PHE A 118 -8.69 11.47 -11.65
C PHE A 118 -10.14 11.75 -11.24
N ASP A 119 -10.97 12.17 -12.19
CA ASP A 119 -12.37 12.53 -11.92
C ASP A 119 -13.20 11.32 -11.49
N ARG A 120 -12.96 10.15 -12.10
CA ARG A 120 -13.58 8.88 -11.68
C ARG A 120 -13.17 8.49 -10.27
N GLY A 121 -11.88 8.60 -9.94
CA GLY A 121 -11.37 8.32 -8.61
C GLY A 121 -11.95 9.28 -7.56
N LEU A 122 -11.99 10.57 -7.87
CA LEU A 122 -12.56 11.60 -6.99
C LEU A 122 -14.07 11.41 -6.78
N ARG A 123 -14.83 11.14 -7.85
CA ARG A 123 -16.27 10.80 -7.77
C ARG A 123 -16.50 9.61 -6.86
N SER A 124 -15.70 8.56 -7.00
CA SER A 124 -15.80 7.38 -6.15
C SER A 124 -15.56 7.70 -4.67
N LEU A 125 -14.55 8.52 -4.35
CA LEU A 125 -14.31 8.98 -2.98
C LEU A 125 -15.49 9.79 -2.44
N LEU A 126 -16.07 10.67 -3.25
CA LEU A 126 -17.22 11.49 -2.86
C LEU A 126 -18.48 10.63 -2.59
N GLU A 127 -18.77 9.65 -3.44
CA GLU A 127 -19.92 8.76 -3.26
C GLU A 127 -19.76 7.84 -2.04
N LEU A 128 -18.55 7.28 -1.84
CA LEU A 128 -18.24 6.49 -0.65
C LEU A 128 -18.33 7.34 0.63
N LYS A 129 -17.89 8.60 0.58
CA LYS A 129 -18.03 9.54 1.69
C LYS A 129 -19.49 9.87 1.97
N ALA A 130 -20.29 10.13 0.94
CA ALA A 130 -21.72 10.41 1.05
C ALA A 130 -22.49 9.20 1.65
N LEU A 131 -22.05 7.98 1.36
CA LEU A 131 -22.56 6.75 1.99
C LEU A 131 -22.18 6.63 3.48
N GLY A 132 -21.23 7.42 3.96
CA GLY A 132 -20.75 7.39 5.34
C GLY A 132 -19.58 6.42 5.60
N LEU A 133 -18.92 5.91 4.56
CA LEU A 133 -17.76 5.03 4.72
C LEU A 133 -16.58 5.83 5.28
N LYS A 134 -16.11 5.45 6.48
CA LYS A 134 -15.13 6.24 7.24
C LYS A 134 -13.68 6.03 6.81
N ASP A 135 -13.30 4.80 6.46
CA ASP A 135 -11.91 4.44 6.19
C ASP A 135 -11.57 4.54 4.70
N ILE A 136 -11.75 5.72 4.10
CA ILE A 136 -11.50 5.97 2.67
C ILE A 136 -10.41 7.02 2.44
N GLY A 137 -9.76 6.96 1.28
CA GLY A 137 -8.85 8.02 0.89
C GLY A 137 -7.97 7.73 -0.31
N PHE A 138 -7.03 8.62 -0.53
CA PHE A 138 -6.11 8.62 -1.67
C PHE A 138 -4.91 7.71 -1.41
N GLY A 139 -4.42 7.09 -2.46
CA GLY A 139 -3.10 6.45 -2.50
C GLY A 139 -2.30 6.98 -3.67
N ILE A 140 -1.07 7.42 -3.44
CA ILE A 140 -0.14 7.90 -4.48
C ILE A 140 1.14 7.06 -4.48
N THR A 141 1.63 6.73 -5.67
CA THR A 141 2.95 6.15 -5.91
C THR A 141 3.85 7.20 -6.52
N VAL A 142 4.74 7.74 -5.72
CA VAL A 142 5.55 8.91 -6.09
C VAL A 142 6.73 8.51 -6.98
N SER A 143 6.87 9.22 -8.09
CA SER A 143 8.03 9.28 -8.99
C SER A 143 8.48 10.74 -9.18
N ASP A 144 9.53 10.96 -9.95
CA ASP A 144 9.95 12.28 -10.43
C ASP A 144 8.87 13.02 -11.23
N ILE A 145 7.98 12.28 -11.90
CA ILE A 145 6.91 12.83 -12.74
C ILE A 145 5.82 13.53 -11.90
N ASN A 146 5.48 12.98 -10.73
CA ASN A 146 4.35 13.45 -9.91
C ASN A 146 4.71 13.97 -8.51
N ALA A 147 5.98 13.93 -8.11
CA ALA A 147 6.38 14.37 -6.77
C ALA A 147 5.90 15.80 -6.43
N ARG A 148 5.91 16.70 -7.42
CA ARG A 148 5.45 18.09 -7.26
C ARG A 148 3.94 18.22 -7.04
N ASP A 149 3.16 17.27 -7.52
CA ASP A 149 1.70 17.23 -7.34
C ASP A 149 1.32 16.69 -5.95
N MET A 150 2.22 15.96 -5.27
CA MET A 150 1.92 15.24 -4.03
C MET A 150 1.37 16.16 -2.93
N ILE A 151 1.93 17.35 -2.76
CA ILE A 151 1.50 18.27 -1.70
C ILE A 151 0.11 18.82 -1.98
N GLU A 152 -0.20 19.18 -3.21
CA GLU A 152 -1.53 19.68 -3.56
C GLU A 152 -2.57 18.56 -3.46
N LEU A 153 -2.22 17.33 -3.85
CA LEU A 153 -3.08 16.17 -3.65
C LEU A 153 -3.31 15.84 -2.17
N TYR A 154 -2.27 15.95 -1.33
CA TYR A 154 -2.41 15.83 0.12
C TYR A 154 -3.37 16.89 0.68
N ARG A 155 -3.23 18.15 0.27
CA ARG A 155 -4.11 19.25 0.72
C ARG A 155 -5.56 19.02 0.29
N LEU A 156 -5.79 18.51 -0.92
CA LEU A 156 -7.12 18.10 -1.36
C LEU A 156 -7.68 17.00 -0.44
N ALA A 157 -6.90 15.95 -0.17
CA ALA A 157 -7.30 14.88 0.72
C ALA A 157 -7.64 15.39 2.14
N ASP A 158 -6.80 16.25 2.70
CA ASP A 158 -6.99 16.84 4.04
C ASP A 158 -8.22 17.76 4.09
N ALA A 159 -8.45 18.60 3.07
CA ALA A 159 -9.64 19.43 2.95
C ALA A 159 -10.93 18.61 2.85
N MET A 160 -10.84 17.40 2.27
CA MET A 160 -11.93 16.44 2.21
C MET A 160 -12.02 15.55 3.46
N ASP A 161 -11.16 15.72 4.46
CA ASP A 161 -11.01 14.83 5.64
C ASP A 161 -10.85 13.35 5.25
N LEU A 162 -10.06 13.09 4.21
CA LEU A 162 -9.78 11.76 3.68
C LEU A 162 -8.37 11.29 4.03
N GLU A 163 -8.18 9.99 4.06
CA GLU A 163 -6.86 9.40 4.27
C GLU A 163 -5.93 9.70 3.10
N PHE A 164 -4.64 9.89 3.38
CA PHE A 164 -3.60 10.07 2.35
C PHE A 164 -2.48 9.06 2.58
N ALA A 165 -2.36 8.10 1.67
CA ALA A 165 -1.33 7.07 1.71
C ALA A 165 -0.27 7.33 0.64
N THR A 166 0.99 7.27 1.03
CA THR A 166 2.13 7.47 0.12
C THR A 166 2.93 6.20 -0.04
N ALA A 167 3.41 5.98 -1.25
CA ALA A 167 4.44 5.02 -1.60
C ALA A 167 5.40 5.70 -2.58
N SER A 168 6.52 5.04 -2.88
CA SER A 168 7.38 5.44 -3.99
C SER A 168 7.36 4.36 -5.07
N THR A 169 7.62 4.77 -6.31
CA THR A 169 7.83 3.80 -7.39
C THR A 169 8.99 2.86 -7.05
N HIS A 170 8.88 1.60 -7.42
CA HIS A 170 9.93 0.60 -7.24
C HIS A 170 9.77 -0.54 -8.23
N ASN A 171 10.85 -1.29 -8.42
CA ASN A 171 10.92 -2.43 -9.32
C ASN A 171 10.77 -3.74 -8.54
N SER A 172 9.96 -4.65 -9.08
CA SER A 172 9.79 -5.99 -8.54
C SER A 172 9.19 -6.96 -9.55
N TYR A 173 9.33 -8.25 -9.23
CA TYR A 173 8.66 -9.36 -9.91
C TYR A 173 7.15 -9.13 -10.01
N TYR A 174 6.51 -8.76 -8.89
CA TYR A 174 5.05 -8.55 -8.81
C TYR A 174 4.54 -7.49 -9.80
N PHE A 175 5.29 -6.40 -9.98
CA PHE A 175 4.92 -5.32 -10.90
C PHE A 175 5.34 -5.57 -12.36
N HIS A 176 6.07 -6.66 -12.64
CA HIS A 176 6.70 -6.93 -13.94
C HIS A 176 7.50 -5.73 -14.47
N LYS A 177 8.17 -5.01 -13.55
CA LYS A 177 8.78 -3.71 -13.81
C LYS A 177 10.22 -3.70 -13.28
N ALA A 178 11.15 -3.24 -14.10
CA ALA A 178 12.59 -3.25 -13.82
C ALA A 178 13.29 -1.92 -14.14
N ASP A 179 12.56 -0.97 -14.72
CA ASP A 179 13.05 0.27 -15.33
C ASP A 179 12.48 1.53 -14.67
N ASN A 180 11.76 1.42 -13.54
CA ASN A 180 11.46 2.60 -12.72
C ASN A 180 12.78 3.15 -12.15
N VAL A 181 13.10 4.40 -12.46
CA VAL A 181 14.31 5.09 -12.00
C VAL A 181 13.95 6.53 -11.61
N PHE A 182 14.56 7.06 -10.56
CA PHE A 182 14.48 8.48 -10.23
C PHE A 182 15.58 9.24 -10.96
N SER A 183 15.21 10.09 -11.93
CA SER A 183 16.17 10.97 -12.59
C SER A 183 16.61 12.14 -11.70
N ASP A 184 15.74 12.60 -10.81
CA ASP A 184 16.04 13.63 -9.80
C ASP A 184 15.59 13.17 -8.40
N PRO A 185 16.36 12.29 -7.74
CA PRO A 185 15.99 11.74 -6.44
C PRO A 185 15.95 12.82 -5.34
N GLU A 186 16.73 13.89 -5.48
CA GLU A 186 16.78 14.95 -4.47
C GLU A 186 15.49 15.77 -4.48
N MET A 187 14.98 16.16 -5.66
CA MET A 187 13.69 16.84 -5.78
C MET A 187 12.55 16.01 -5.18
N VAL A 188 12.51 14.71 -5.49
CA VAL A 188 11.49 13.80 -4.93
C VAL A 188 11.62 13.70 -3.41
N ALA A 189 12.84 13.56 -2.89
CA ALA A 189 13.07 13.53 -1.45
C ALA A 189 12.63 14.83 -0.75
N GLN A 190 12.86 15.99 -1.37
CA GLN A 190 12.42 17.29 -0.84
C GLN A 190 10.90 17.40 -0.74
N GLU A 191 10.14 16.85 -1.71
CA GLU A 191 8.68 16.82 -1.64
C GLU A 191 8.18 15.88 -0.53
N PHE A 192 8.81 14.72 -0.32
CA PHE A 192 8.51 13.85 0.82
C PHE A 192 8.79 14.53 2.17
N GLU A 193 9.90 15.26 2.28
CA GLU A 193 10.19 16.04 3.47
C GLU A 193 9.19 17.19 3.66
N ARG A 194 8.75 17.84 2.57
CA ARG A 194 7.72 18.87 2.61
C ARG A 194 6.41 18.29 3.16
N LEU A 195 6.00 17.11 2.70
CA LEU A 195 4.81 16.42 3.22
C LEU A 195 4.99 16.04 4.70
N SER A 196 6.17 15.50 5.07
CA SER A 196 6.52 15.22 6.45
C SER A 196 6.38 16.47 7.34
N ARG A 197 6.87 17.61 6.85
CA ARG A 197 6.77 18.90 7.53
C ARG A 197 5.33 19.39 7.69
N GLU A 198 4.45 19.20 6.70
CA GLU A 198 3.02 19.54 6.79
C GLU A 198 2.28 18.65 7.79
N LEU A 199 2.50 17.34 7.72
CA LEU A 199 1.91 16.36 8.64
C LEU A 199 2.26 16.66 10.11
N LEU A 200 3.50 17.09 10.37
CA LEU A 200 3.95 17.55 11.69
C LEU A 200 3.29 18.85 12.16
N LYS A 201 2.67 19.67 11.31
CA LYS A 201 1.95 20.87 11.78
C LYS A 201 0.59 20.51 12.38
N THR A 202 0.01 19.39 11.96
CA THR A 202 -1.30 18.95 12.43
C THR A 202 -1.29 18.56 13.91
N LYS A 203 -2.46 18.59 14.56
CA LYS A 203 -2.65 18.14 15.96
C LYS A 203 -2.88 16.63 16.08
N ARG A 204 -3.06 15.91 14.97
CA ARG A 204 -3.38 14.47 14.94
C ARG A 204 -2.11 13.65 15.17
N ILE A 205 -2.02 12.88 16.26
CA ILE A 205 -0.85 12.03 16.58
C ILE A 205 -0.51 11.07 15.44
N LYS A 206 -1.53 10.46 14.81
CA LYS A 206 -1.40 9.59 13.63
C LYS A 206 -0.56 10.26 12.52
N ASN A 207 -0.77 11.56 12.28
CA ASN A 207 -0.05 12.30 11.26
C ASN A 207 1.44 12.50 11.63
N TRP A 208 1.80 12.56 12.90
CA TRP A 208 3.21 12.67 13.30
C TRP A 208 3.98 11.39 12.99
N PHE A 209 3.37 10.23 13.20
CA PHE A 209 3.96 8.95 12.77
C PHE A 209 4.01 8.83 11.24
N ARG A 210 3.00 9.34 10.52
CA ARG A 210 3.07 9.46 9.06
C ARG A 210 4.16 10.40 8.58
N ALA A 211 4.47 11.45 9.34
CA ALA A 211 5.58 12.33 9.03
C ALA A 211 6.92 11.58 9.14
N TYR A 212 7.10 10.76 10.17
CA TYR A 212 8.28 9.89 10.28
C TYR A 212 8.37 8.91 9.10
N PHE A 213 7.24 8.30 8.71
CA PHE A 213 7.19 7.44 7.54
C PHE A 213 7.66 8.16 6.27
N ASN A 214 7.12 9.36 5.97
CA ASN A 214 7.49 10.14 4.79
C ASN A 214 8.94 10.68 4.87
N TYR A 215 9.44 10.99 6.06
CA TYR A 215 10.87 11.29 6.25
C TYR A 215 11.75 10.09 5.88
N GLY A 216 11.38 8.89 6.31
CA GLY A 216 12.07 7.66 5.89
C GLY A 216 11.96 7.40 4.39
N MET A 217 10.86 7.84 3.75
CA MET A 217 10.70 7.73 2.31
C MET A 217 11.63 8.67 1.54
N ALA A 218 11.82 9.91 2.02
CA ALA A 218 12.87 10.80 1.50
C ALA A 218 14.26 10.17 1.61
N ASN A 219 14.58 9.56 2.76
CA ASN A 219 15.84 8.83 2.94
C ASN A 219 15.97 7.64 1.98
N TYR A 220 14.91 6.87 1.74
CA TYR A 220 14.91 5.75 0.79
C TYR A 220 15.19 6.22 -0.64
N VAL A 221 14.52 7.27 -1.10
CA VAL A 221 14.71 7.82 -2.45
C VAL A 221 16.15 8.30 -2.66
N ARG A 222 16.82 8.81 -1.62
CA ARG A 222 18.26 9.15 -1.65
C ARG A 222 19.21 7.94 -1.61
N GLY A 223 18.69 6.71 -1.58
CA GLY A 223 19.51 5.49 -1.44
C GLY A 223 20.00 5.22 -0.01
N GLY A 224 19.40 5.87 0.99
CA GLY A 224 19.72 5.67 2.39
C GLY A 224 19.34 4.29 2.91
N LYS A 225 20.02 3.85 3.98
CA LYS A 225 19.67 2.62 4.70
C LYS A 225 18.31 2.76 5.38
N ARG A 226 17.59 1.66 5.55
CA ARG A 226 16.33 1.67 6.31
C ARG A 226 16.53 2.21 7.72
N LEU A 227 15.56 3.01 8.19
CA LEU A 227 15.57 3.55 9.56
C LEU A 227 15.07 2.55 10.61
N LEU A 228 14.40 1.49 10.16
CA LEU A 228 13.87 0.38 10.96
C LEU A 228 14.07 -0.93 10.17
N PRO A 229 14.26 -2.08 10.85
CA PRO A 229 14.45 -3.36 10.18
C PRO A 229 13.25 -3.76 9.31
N CYS A 230 13.48 -4.66 8.36
CA CYS A 230 12.44 -5.29 7.56
C CYS A 230 12.21 -6.72 8.08
N GLU A 231 10.99 -7.04 8.49
CA GLU A 231 10.62 -8.35 9.05
C GLU A 231 9.46 -9.01 8.27
N VAL A 232 9.32 -8.65 7.00
CA VAL A 232 8.38 -9.31 6.09
C VAL A 232 8.73 -10.80 5.96
N GLY A 233 7.73 -11.65 5.74
CA GLY A 233 7.85 -13.09 5.89
C GLY A 233 7.80 -13.59 7.35
N THR A 234 7.79 -12.70 8.35
CA THR A 234 7.58 -13.05 9.77
C THR A 234 6.32 -12.40 10.35
N ASP A 235 6.11 -11.11 10.11
CA ASP A 235 4.91 -10.41 10.61
C ASP A 235 3.93 -10.00 9.52
N MET A 236 4.33 -10.20 8.27
CA MET A 236 3.54 -9.91 7.08
C MET A 236 3.80 -10.97 6.02
N PHE A 237 2.77 -11.35 5.28
CA PHE A 237 2.90 -12.17 4.07
C PHE A 237 1.99 -11.67 2.97
N PHE A 238 2.25 -12.18 1.77
CA PHE A 238 1.49 -11.91 0.56
C PHE A 238 0.92 -13.22 0.06
N VAL A 239 -0.31 -13.20 -0.46
CA VAL A 239 -0.90 -14.31 -1.19
C VAL A 239 -1.14 -13.84 -2.61
N ASP A 240 -0.54 -14.53 -3.57
CA ASP A 240 -0.73 -14.22 -4.99
C ASP A 240 -2.09 -14.76 -5.50
N PRO A 241 -2.51 -14.42 -6.73
CA PRO A 241 -3.78 -14.89 -7.27
C PRO A 241 -3.85 -16.41 -7.41
N CYS A 242 -2.74 -17.13 -7.45
CA CYS A 242 -2.69 -18.57 -7.64
C CYS A 242 -2.62 -19.33 -6.30
N GLY A 243 -2.49 -18.63 -5.16
CA GLY A 243 -2.48 -19.22 -3.81
C GLY A 243 -1.09 -19.36 -3.21
N LYS A 244 -0.05 -18.91 -3.91
CA LYS A 244 1.32 -18.93 -3.38
C LYS A 244 1.46 -17.91 -2.27
N VAL A 245 2.01 -18.37 -1.14
CA VAL A 245 2.38 -17.51 -0.02
C VAL A 245 3.80 -17.01 -0.23
N MET A 246 3.97 -15.70 -0.20
CA MET A 246 5.22 -15.00 -0.48
C MET A 246 5.59 -14.10 0.70
N PRO A 247 6.88 -13.85 0.95
CA PRO A 247 7.30 -12.98 2.06
C PRO A 247 7.00 -11.51 1.77
N CYS A 248 7.07 -11.11 0.49
CA CYS A 248 7.07 -9.71 0.05
C CYS A 248 6.66 -9.63 -1.43
N ASN A 249 6.09 -8.50 -1.86
CA ASN A 249 5.85 -8.17 -3.27
C ASN A 249 6.96 -7.31 -3.92
N GLY A 250 8.04 -7.04 -3.19
CA GLY A 250 9.17 -6.21 -3.63
C GLY A 250 10.40 -6.99 -4.12
N THR A 251 10.31 -8.31 -4.26
CA THR A 251 11.44 -9.19 -4.62
C THR A 251 11.70 -9.13 -6.14
N ASP A 252 12.94 -9.34 -6.58
CA ASP A 252 13.27 -9.37 -8.02
C ASP A 252 12.81 -10.66 -8.71
N THR A 253 12.72 -11.74 -7.93
CA THR A 253 12.26 -13.04 -8.37
C THR A 253 11.11 -13.52 -7.52
N GLU A 254 10.40 -14.53 -8.01
CA GLU A 254 9.47 -15.28 -7.18
C GLU A 254 10.22 -15.97 -6.03
N MET A 255 9.66 -15.93 -4.82
CA MET A 255 10.23 -16.54 -3.60
C MET A 255 9.11 -17.17 -2.76
N PRO A 256 8.46 -18.25 -3.26
CA PRO A 256 7.33 -18.84 -2.59
C PRO A 256 7.78 -19.54 -1.29
N MET A 257 7.01 -19.31 -0.24
CA MET A 257 7.11 -20.02 1.03
C MET A 257 6.32 -21.34 0.98
N GLY A 258 5.28 -21.39 0.15
CA GLY A 258 4.43 -22.57 -0.09
C GLY A 258 3.14 -22.19 -0.84
N ASP A 259 2.20 -23.12 -0.97
CA ASP A 259 1.00 -22.98 -1.80
C ASP A 259 -0.29 -23.40 -1.06
N LEU A 260 -1.21 -22.44 -0.85
CA LEU A 260 -2.47 -22.68 -0.16
C LEU A 260 -3.45 -23.58 -0.94
N THR A 261 -3.21 -23.85 -2.22
CA THR A 261 -4.03 -24.81 -2.99
C THR A 261 -3.77 -26.24 -2.55
N THR A 262 -2.54 -26.55 -2.10
CA THR A 262 -2.11 -27.90 -1.73
C THR A 262 -1.81 -28.06 -0.24
N GLN A 263 -1.57 -26.96 0.47
CA GLN A 263 -1.15 -26.98 1.87
C GLN A 263 -2.09 -26.13 2.76
N THR A 264 -2.03 -26.35 4.07
CA THR A 264 -2.57 -25.43 5.07
C THR A 264 -1.61 -24.27 5.31
N PHE A 265 -2.10 -23.16 5.87
CA PHE A 265 -1.23 -22.02 6.17
C PHE A 265 -0.13 -22.39 7.17
N GLU A 266 -0.44 -23.21 8.18
CA GLU A 266 0.54 -23.56 9.22
C GLU A 266 1.69 -24.41 8.67
N GLU A 267 1.37 -25.40 7.82
CA GLU A 267 2.37 -26.21 7.12
C GLU A 267 3.31 -25.34 6.29
N ILE A 268 2.76 -24.36 5.56
CA ILE A 268 3.57 -23.41 4.80
C ILE A 268 4.44 -22.58 5.75
N TRP A 269 3.83 -21.98 6.78
CA TRP A 269 4.47 -20.99 7.62
C TRP A 269 5.59 -21.57 8.50
N GLN A 270 5.46 -22.82 8.93
CA GLN A 270 6.47 -23.53 9.72
C GLN A 270 7.46 -24.34 8.87
N SER A 271 7.28 -24.39 7.55
CA SER A 271 8.13 -25.19 6.66
C SER A 271 9.59 -24.74 6.66
N GLU A 272 10.47 -25.68 6.31
CA GLU A 272 11.88 -25.41 6.04
C GLU A 272 12.05 -24.42 4.87
N GLN A 273 11.17 -24.46 3.88
CA GLN A 273 11.15 -23.51 2.77
C GLN A 273 10.87 -22.09 3.26
N ALA A 274 9.86 -21.90 4.11
CA ALA A 274 9.58 -20.62 4.74
C ALA A 274 10.76 -20.11 5.58
N ARG A 275 11.45 -20.99 6.30
CA ARG A 275 12.67 -20.65 7.06
C ARG A 275 13.78 -20.12 6.15
N LYS A 276 14.08 -20.81 5.04
CA LYS A 276 15.06 -20.38 4.02
C LYS A 276 14.68 -19.03 3.41
N VAL A 277 13.42 -18.85 3.06
CA VAL A 277 12.92 -17.57 2.51
C VAL A 277 13.11 -16.42 3.51
N ARG A 278 12.83 -16.64 4.80
CA ARG A 278 13.07 -15.63 5.85
C ARG A 278 14.56 -15.29 6.00
N GLU A 279 15.46 -16.27 5.85
CA GLU A 279 16.90 -16.01 5.83
C GLU A 279 17.30 -15.14 4.63
N SER A 280 16.75 -15.42 3.44
CA SER A 280 16.96 -14.57 2.26
C SER A 280 16.42 -13.15 2.47
N VAL A 281 15.28 -12.98 3.12
CA VAL A 281 14.74 -11.65 3.46
C VAL A 281 15.67 -10.91 4.42
N LYS A 282 16.22 -11.56 5.44
CA LYS A 282 17.19 -10.95 6.37
C LYS A 282 18.45 -10.48 5.65
N ALA A 283 18.88 -11.19 4.60
CA ALA A 283 20.04 -10.83 3.78
C ALA A 283 19.73 -9.81 2.66
N CYS A 284 18.48 -9.38 2.51
CA CYS A 284 18.05 -8.50 1.43
C CYS A 284 18.68 -7.09 1.53
N LYS A 285 19.27 -6.62 0.42
CA LYS A 285 19.98 -5.33 0.35
C LYS A 285 19.18 -4.20 -0.31
N LYS A 286 17.92 -4.43 -0.67
CA LYS A 286 17.10 -3.44 -1.40
C LYS A 286 16.78 -2.16 -0.61
N ASN A 287 16.88 -2.21 0.72
CA ASN A 287 16.60 -1.07 1.61
C ASN A 287 15.23 -0.38 1.40
N CYS A 288 14.24 -1.06 0.81
CA CYS A 288 12.89 -0.52 0.55
C CYS A 288 12.28 0.12 1.80
N TRP A 289 11.40 1.10 1.67
CA TRP A 289 10.69 1.73 2.81
C TRP A 289 9.16 1.69 2.65
N MET A 290 8.61 0.60 2.13
CA MET A 290 7.18 0.50 1.84
C MET A 290 6.34 0.30 3.09
N ILE A 291 5.14 0.91 3.12
CA ILE A 291 4.25 0.94 4.29
C ILE A 291 3.95 -0.44 4.87
N GLY A 292 3.78 -1.47 4.04
CA GLY A 292 3.55 -2.84 4.50
C GLY A 292 4.68 -3.40 5.35
N SER A 293 5.92 -3.01 5.08
CA SER A 293 7.08 -3.40 5.90
C SER A 293 7.35 -2.46 7.08
N VAL A 294 6.99 -1.18 6.94
CA VAL A 294 7.35 -0.14 7.91
C VAL A 294 6.31 -0.01 9.01
N ALA A 295 5.01 -0.12 8.71
CA ALA A 295 3.95 -0.01 9.72
C ALA A 295 4.05 -1.10 10.80
N PRO A 296 4.31 -2.40 10.49
CA PRO A 296 4.62 -3.40 11.51
C PRO A 296 5.85 -3.04 12.33
N ALA A 297 6.94 -2.64 11.68
CA ALA A 297 8.19 -2.29 12.35
C ALA A 297 8.01 -1.10 13.32
N MET A 298 7.25 -0.07 12.93
CA MET A 298 6.94 1.08 13.80
C MET A 298 6.04 0.72 14.99
N ARG A 299 5.19 -0.30 14.87
CA ARG A 299 4.37 -0.78 16.00
C ARG A 299 5.20 -1.56 17.01
N LYS A 300 6.21 -2.31 16.55
CA LYS A 300 7.18 -3.00 17.40
C LYS A 300 8.16 -2.03 18.07
N ASP A 301 8.78 -1.15 17.29
CA ASP A 301 9.66 -0.09 17.79
C ASP A 301 8.97 1.28 17.68
N LYS A 302 8.21 1.62 18.72
CA LYS A 302 7.56 2.94 18.84
C LYS A 302 8.52 4.03 19.31
N LEU A 303 9.62 3.65 19.97
CA LEU A 303 10.54 4.59 20.60
C LEU A 303 11.35 5.35 19.55
N THR A 304 11.81 4.67 18.50
CA THR A 304 12.60 5.31 17.44
C THR A 304 11.82 6.41 16.71
N PRO A 305 10.60 6.18 16.18
CA PRO A 305 9.77 7.25 15.63
C PRO A 305 9.43 8.33 16.66
N LEU A 306 9.11 7.97 17.90
CA LEU A 306 8.72 8.93 18.93
C LEU A 306 9.86 9.89 19.29
N LYS A 307 11.09 9.39 19.46
CA LYS A 307 12.29 10.22 19.69
C LYS A 307 12.50 11.19 18.54
N TRP A 308 12.34 10.74 17.30
CA TRP A 308 12.43 11.61 16.12
C TRP A 308 11.33 12.68 16.13
N ILE A 309 10.08 12.30 16.39
CA ILE A 309 8.93 13.24 16.45
C ILE A 309 9.17 14.32 17.51
N ILE A 310 9.55 13.94 18.73
CA ILE A 310 9.81 14.87 19.83
C ILE A 310 10.92 15.85 19.45
N LYS A 311 12.04 15.34 18.90
CA LYS A 311 13.15 16.19 18.43
C LYS A 311 12.67 17.21 17.39
N GLN A 312 11.91 16.79 16.38
CA GLN A 312 11.41 17.68 15.33
C GLN A 312 10.44 18.74 15.86
N LYS A 313 9.56 18.38 16.80
CA LYS A 313 8.60 19.30 17.41
C LYS A 313 9.29 20.35 18.30
N LEU A 314 10.30 19.96 19.08
CA LEU A 314 11.06 20.87 19.94
C LEU A 314 11.95 21.84 19.15
N CYS A 315 12.61 21.36 18.09
CA CYS A 315 13.43 22.24 17.24
C CYS A 315 12.59 23.30 16.51
N ARG A 316 11.34 22.98 16.13
CA ARG A 316 10.41 23.95 15.53
C ARG A 316 9.95 25.03 16.50
N GLY A 317 9.61 24.66 17.73
CA GLY A 317 9.18 25.62 18.74
C GLY A 317 10.22 26.72 19.03
N ARG A 318 11.50 26.48 18.75
CA ARG A 318 12.57 27.48 18.87
C ARG A 318 12.70 28.42 17.67
N ASN A 319 12.30 27.99 16.48
CA ASN A 319 12.36 28.80 15.25
C ASN A 319 11.09 29.63 15.02
N ASP A 320 9.96 29.21 15.59
CA ASP A 320 8.72 30.00 15.58
C ASP A 320 8.66 31.02 16.73
N ALA A 321 9.49 30.88 17.77
CA ALA A 321 9.63 31.83 18.89
C ALA A 321 10.67 32.95 18.62
N SER A 322 11.34 32.91 17.46
CA SER A 322 12.35 33.88 17.02
C SER A 322 11.89 34.71 15.81
N LYS A 323 10.59 34.69 15.51
CA LYS A 323 9.89 35.59 14.58
C LYS A 323 8.77 36.29 15.32
#